data_AF-A0A2V9RLG0-F1
#
_entry.id   AF-A0A2V9RLG0-F1
#
_cell.length_a   1.000
_cell.length_b   1.000
_cell.length_c   1.000
_cell.angle_alpha   90.00
_cell.angle_beta   90.00
_cell.angle_gamma   90.00
#
_symmetry.space_group_name_H-M   'P 1'
#
loop_
_entity.id
_entity.type
_entity.pdbx_description
1 polymer ?
#
loop_
_entity_poly.entity_id
_entity_poly.type
_entity_poly.pdbx_seq_one_letter_code
_entity_poly.pdbx_strand_id
1 'polypeptide(L)'
;MRREGAQETAGTGSIRHVILASFIGTAIEWYDFFLYGTAAALVFNRLFFPNVNPITGTLSAFGTFAVGFVARPVGGIIFGHYG
;
A
#
# COMPACT_ATOMS: atom_id res chain seq x y z
N MET A 1 6.24 48.72 -19.88
CA MET A 1 6.84 47.55 -20.55
C MET A 1 6.48 46.30 -19.76
N ARG A 2 5.84 45.37 -20.45
CA ARG A 2 5.11 44.19 -19.96
C ARG A 2 6.10 43.05 -19.68
N ARG A 3 6.10 42.49 -18.48
CA ARG A 3 6.65 41.16 -18.18
C ARG A 3 5.63 40.38 -17.34
N GLU A 4 4.51 40.07 -17.99
CA GLU A 4 3.67 38.92 -17.69
C GLU A 4 4.16 37.81 -18.63
N GLY A 5 4.50 36.62 -18.14
CA GLY A 5 4.77 35.49 -19.04
C GLY A 5 5.83 34.48 -18.63
N ALA A 6 5.92 34.11 -17.36
CA ALA A 6 6.62 32.88 -16.97
C ALA A 6 6.06 32.32 -15.66
N GLN A 7 4.73 32.28 -15.50
CA GLN A 7 4.13 31.24 -14.67
C GLN A 7 4.06 30.01 -15.57
N GLU A 8 5.12 29.23 -15.48
CA GLU A 8 5.26 27.90 -16.03
C GLU A 8 3.99 27.11 -15.70
N THR A 9 3.27 26.77 -16.75
CA THR A 9 2.10 25.91 -16.75
C THR A 9 2.43 24.61 -16.03
N ALA A 10 2.12 24.51 -14.74
CA ALA A 10 1.81 23.23 -14.12
C ALA A 10 0.65 22.66 -14.95
N GLY A 11 1.00 21.84 -15.94
CA GLY A 11 0.08 21.44 -16.98
C GLY A 11 -1.16 20.83 -16.35
N THR A 12 -2.31 21.11 -16.95
CA THR A 12 -3.58 20.43 -16.77
C THR A 12 -3.50 18.95 -17.19
N GLY A 13 -2.41 18.24 -16.86
CA GLY A 13 -2.31 16.80 -16.86
C GLY A 13 -3.45 16.28 -16.01
N SER A 14 -4.50 15.85 -16.71
CA SER A 14 -5.88 15.92 -16.25
C SER A 14 -6.07 15.39 -14.84
N ILE A 15 -6.79 16.12 -13.99
CA ILE A 15 -7.25 15.63 -12.68
C ILE A 15 -7.87 14.22 -12.74
N ARG A 16 -8.44 13.85 -13.91
CA ARG A 16 -8.91 12.49 -14.20
C ARG A 16 -7.80 11.44 -14.13
N HIS A 17 -6.59 11.74 -14.64
CA HIS A 17 -5.43 10.86 -14.54
C HIS A 17 -5.00 10.67 -13.08
N VAL A 18 -4.96 11.75 -12.28
CA VAL A 18 -4.61 11.66 -10.86
C VAL A 18 -5.62 10.79 -10.11
N ILE A 19 -6.93 11.03 -10.33
CA ILE A 19 -7.99 10.21 -9.72
C ILE A 19 -7.86 8.74 -10.13
N LEU A 20 -7.65 8.45 -11.41
CA LEU A 20 -7.49 7.09 -11.90
C LEU A 20 -6.24 6.42 -11.34
N ALA A 21 -5.11 7.12 -11.28
CA ALA A 21 -3.88 6.60 -10.70
C ALA A 21 -4.05 6.27 -9.21
N SER A 22 -4.68 7.18 -8.43
CA SER A 22 -4.97 6.94 -7.02
C SER A 22 -5.94 5.78 -6.81
N PHE A 23 -6.96 5.66 -7.67
CA PHE A 23 -7.91 4.55 -7.61
C PHE A 23 -7.25 3.21 -7.92
N ILE A 24 -6.47 3.12 -9.00
CA ILE A 24 -5.74 1.91 -9.39
C ILE A 24 -4.74 1.52 -8.30
N GLY A 25 -3.98 2.48 -7.77
CA GLY A 25 -3.06 2.26 -6.66
C GLY A 25 -3.77 1.68 -5.44
N THR A 26 -4.89 2.28 -5.05
CA THR A 26 -5.74 1.80 -3.94
C THR A 26 -6.26 0.38 -4.23
N ALA A 27 -6.70 0.10 -5.45
CA ALA A 27 -7.23 -1.20 -5.82
C ALA A 27 -6.15 -2.30 -5.77
N ILE A 28 -4.93 -2.02 -6.28
CA ILE A 28 -3.80 -2.95 -6.21
C ILE A 28 -3.41 -3.22 -4.77
N GLU A 29 -3.38 -2.18 -3.95
CA GLU A 29 -3.13 -2.30 -2.52
C GLU A 29 -4.16 -3.24 -1.88
N TRP A 30 -5.47 -3.03 -2.08
CA TRP A 30 -6.50 -3.94 -1.55
C TRP A 30 -6.38 -5.36 -2.10
N TYR A 31 -6.03 -5.51 -3.37
CA TYR A 31 -5.84 -6.82 -4.01
C TYR A 31 -4.73 -7.61 -3.31
N ASP A 32 -3.56 -6.99 -3.10
CA ASP A 32 -2.43 -7.66 -2.45
C ASP A 32 -2.74 -7.98 -0.97
N PHE A 33 -3.37 -7.07 -0.23
CA PHE A 33 -3.77 -7.34 1.15
C PHE A 33 -4.78 -8.48 1.24
N PHE A 34 -5.76 -8.55 0.33
CA PHE A 34 -6.72 -9.64 0.32
C PHE A 34 -6.05 -10.97 -0.01
N LEU A 35 -5.16 -10.98 -1.00
CA LEU A 35 -4.42 -12.17 -1.42
C LEU A 35 -3.51 -12.67 -0.29
N TYR A 36 -2.71 -11.79 0.31
CA TYR A 36 -1.83 -12.11 1.43
C TYR A 36 -2.64 -12.60 2.64
N GLY A 37 -3.70 -11.89 3.03
CA GLY A 37 -4.55 -12.27 4.17
C GLY A 37 -5.19 -13.64 3.99
N THR A 38 -5.68 -13.93 2.78
CA THR A 38 -6.24 -15.25 2.43
C THR A 38 -5.17 -16.34 2.50
N ALA A 39 -3.97 -16.09 1.97
CA ALA A 39 -2.87 -17.04 2.02
C ALA A 39 -2.35 -17.24 3.46
N ALA A 40 -2.33 -16.19 4.28
CA ALA A 40 -2.00 -16.24 5.70
C ALA A 40 -2.97 -17.13 6.48
N ALA A 41 -4.27 -17.02 6.17
CA ALA A 41 -5.30 -17.84 6.79
C ALA A 41 -5.21 -19.33 6.37
N LEU A 42 -4.86 -19.62 5.12
CA LEU A 42 -5.01 -20.95 4.53
C LEU A 42 -3.71 -21.77 4.49
N VAL A 43 -2.56 -21.15 4.18
CA VAL A 43 -1.36 -21.91 3.78
C VAL A 43 -0.05 -21.46 4.43
N PHE A 44 0.09 -20.22 4.88
CA PHE A 44 1.39 -19.72 5.36
C PHE A 44 1.89 -20.39 6.64
N ASN A 45 0.98 -20.85 7.52
CA ASN A 45 1.41 -21.59 8.70
C ASN A 45 2.16 -22.88 8.32
N ARG A 46 1.77 -23.55 7.23
CA ARG A 46 2.42 -24.77 6.73
C ARG A 46 3.68 -24.46 5.91
N LEU A 47 3.65 -23.39 5.12
CA LEU A 47 4.74 -23.06 4.21
C LEU A 47 5.93 -22.39 4.91
N PHE A 48 5.67 -21.46 5.82
CA PHE A 48 6.70 -20.63 6.45
C PHE A 48 6.95 -20.98 7.92
N PHE A 49 5.97 -21.62 8.59
CA PHE A 49 6.04 -21.96 10.01
C PHE A 49 5.79 -23.47 10.30
N PRO A 50 6.39 -24.42 9.55
CA PRO A 50 6.06 -25.85 9.65
C PRO A 50 6.46 -26.50 10.98
N ASN A 51 7.48 -25.96 11.66
CA ASN A 51 8.10 -26.56 12.85
C ASN A 51 7.57 -25.99 14.18
N VAL A 52 6.61 -25.08 14.15
CA VAL A 52 5.98 -24.52 15.35
C VAL A 52 4.56 -25.06 15.50
N ASN A 53 3.97 -24.89 16.69
CA ASN A 53 2.57 -25.23 16.91
C ASN A 53 1.69 -24.49 15.88
N PRO A 54 0.67 -25.16 15.29
CA PRO A 54 -0.19 -24.57 14.27
C PRO A 54 -0.81 -23.21 14.61
N ILE A 55 -1.24 -23.02 15.87
CA ILE A 55 -1.84 -21.75 16.33
C ILE A 55 -0.80 -20.64 16.28
N THR A 56 0.41 -20.90 16.78
CA THR A 56 1.51 -19.94 16.77
C THR A 56 1.96 -19.61 15.35
N GLY A 57 2.01 -20.60 14.45
CA GLY A 57 2.32 -20.37 13.04
C GLY A 57 1.28 -19.49 12.34
N THR A 58 -0.01 -19.72 12.59
CA THR A 58 -1.09 -18.87 12.06
C THR A 58 -1.03 -17.45 12.63
N LEU A 59 -0.81 -17.30 13.95
CA LEU A 59 -0.64 -15.99 14.57
C LEU A 59 0.57 -15.24 14.01
N SER A 60 1.66 -15.94 13.75
CA SER A 60 2.86 -15.35 13.16
C SER A 60 2.61 -14.88 11.72
N ALA A 61 1.89 -15.68 10.91
CA ALA A 61 1.50 -15.30 9.56
C ALA A 61 0.60 -14.05 9.54
N PHE A 62 -0.39 -13.98 10.43
CA PHE A 62 -1.22 -12.77 10.60
C PHE A 62 -0.44 -11.60 11.22
N GLY A 63 0.57 -11.88 12.05
CA GLY A 63 1.47 -10.86 12.58
C GLY A 63 2.21 -10.14 11.46
N THR A 64 2.74 -10.87 10.48
CA THR A 64 3.36 -10.27 9.29
C THR A 64 2.33 -9.50 8.46
N PHE A 65 1.11 -10.01 8.30
CA PHE A 65 0.02 -9.27 7.65
C PHE A 65 -0.27 -7.94 8.34
N ALA A 66 -0.27 -7.92 9.68
CA ALA A 66 -0.51 -6.72 10.48
C ALA A 66 0.57 -5.64 10.30
N VAL A 67 1.82 -6.01 9.98
CA VAL A 67 2.90 -5.04 9.68
C VAL A 67 2.48 -4.09 8.54
N GLY A 68 1.77 -4.61 7.53
CA GLY A 68 1.29 -3.79 6.41
C GLY A 68 0.29 -2.69 6.83
N PHE A 69 -0.44 -2.87 7.93
CA PHE A 69 -1.33 -1.83 8.48
C PHE A 69 -0.57 -0.73 9.20
N VAL A 70 0.60 -1.04 9.78
CA VAL A 70 1.48 -0.05 10.41
C VAL A 70 2.35 0.66 9.37
N ALA A 71 2.80 -0.07 8.34
CA ALA A 71 3.61 0.49 7.27
C ALA A 71 2.88 1.61 6.52
N ARG A 72 1.55 1.51 6.33
CA ARG A 72 0.74 2.54 5.67
C ARG A 72 0.78 3.93 6.34
N PRO A 73 0.39 4.11 7.61
CA PRO A 73 0.47 5.41 8.25
C PRO A 73 1.91 5.92 8.32
N VAL A 74 2.89 5.03 8.51
CA VAL A 74 4.31 5.41 8.47
C VAL A 74 4.70 5.96 7.10
N GLY A 75 4.35 5.25 6.02
CA GLY A 75 4.55 5.72 4.66
C GLY A 75 3.82 7.03 4.39
N GLY A 76 2.56 7.16 4.82
CA GLY A 76 1.78 8.38 4.67
C GLY A 76 2.39 9.59 5.39
N ILE A 77 2.94 9.40 6.58
CA ILE A 77 3.68 10.45 7.30
C ILE A 77 4.93 10.86 6.52
N ILE A 78 5.71 9.88 6.05
CA ILE A 78 6.97 10.16 5.35
C ILE A 78 6.69 10.83 4.00
N PHE A 79 5.90 10.21 3.12
CA PHE A 79 5.64 10.73 1.78
C PHE A 79 4.76 11.97 1.80
N GLY A 80 3.81 12.08 2.73
CA GLY A 80 3.01 13.29 2.92
C GLY A 80 3.81 14.50 3.39
N HIS A 81 5.01 14.29 3.98
CA HIS A 81 5.92 15.38 4.32
C HIS A 81 6.68 15.92 3.10
N TYR A 82 7.01 15.07 2.12
CA TYR A 82 7.83 15.45 0.97
C TYR A 82 7.03 15.86 -0.28
N GLY A 83 5.76 15.47 -0.39
CA GLY A 83 4.87 15.82 -1.51
C GLY A 83 4.87 14.79 -2.63
#